data_AF-A0A1R1DCK6-F1
#
_entry.id   AF-A0A1R1DCK6-F1
#
_cell.length_a   1.000
_cell.length_b   1.000
_cell.length_c   1.000
_cell.angle_alpha   90.00
_cell.angle_beta   90.00
_cell.angle_gamma   90.00
#
_symmetry.space_group_name_H-M   'P 1'
#
loop_
_entity.id
_entity.type
_entity.pdbx_description
1 polymer ?
#
loop_
_entity_poly.entity_id
_entity_poly.type
_entity_poly.pdbx_seq_one_letter_code
_entity_poly.pdbx_strand_id
1 'polypeptide(L)'
;MRLKLILFMIFIVCLLSACKTDVGPTTEDSSSPLSEEMNEVISNYIIEKYSSVYAHTEQQFEVHRVYGTSESNGIISVYMHSYFGGFNKSTGLKTQAGHSLPAVIRLQKKAAGYSVTSYTEPKDGDLYQSSLKKMFPEKYLSMAQRDVGNVEDLHEEMDHKVNVWLGEAK
;
A
#
# COMPACT_ATOMS: atom_id res chain seq x y z
N MET A 1 26.51 52.16 -36.97
CA MET A 1 25.18 52.37 -37.57
C MET A 1 24.15 52.39 -36.45
N ARG A 2 23.48 53.53 -36.24
CA ARG A 2 22.48 53.73 -35.18
C ARG A 2 21.13 53.23 -35.69
N LEU A 3 20.67 52.08 -35.21
CA LEU A 3 19.36 51.54 -35.55
C LEU A 3 18.31 52.27 -34.71
N LYS A 4 17.48 53.08 -35.36
CA LYS A 4 16.44 53.89 -34.74
C LYS A 4 15.29 52.98 -34.27
N LEU A 5 14.99 53.12 -33.00
CA LEU A 5 13.83 52.60 -32.27
C LEU A 5 12.53 53.03 -32.97
N ILE A 6 11.76 52.08 -33.51
CA ILE A 6 10.40 52.31 -33.98
C ILE A 6 9.44 51.65 -32.98
N LEU A 7 8.73 52.53 -32.30
CA LEU A 7 7.60 52.30 -31.41
C LEU A 7 6.45 51.67 -32.21
N PHE A 8 6.05 50.44 -31.88
CA PHE A 8 4.74 49.91 -32.29
C PHE A 8 4.02 49.33 -31.08
N MET A 9 3.22 50.21 -30.48
CA MET A 9 2.26 49.93 -29.44
C MET A 9 1.14 49.07 -30.05
N ILE A 10 1.12 47.77 -29.76
CA ILE A 10 -0.04 46.92 -30.04
C ILE A 10 -0.65 46.48 -28.72
N PHE A 11 -1.79 47.09 -28.46
CA PHE A 11 -2.74 46.81 -27.40
C PHE A 11 -3.37 45.43 -27.66
N ILE A 12 -2.81 44.36 -27.10
CA ILE A 12 -3.47 43.05 -27.09
C ILE A 12 -4.25 42.91 -25.78
N VAL A 13 -5.55 43.05 -25.95
CA VAL A 13 -6.64 42.94 -25.00
C VAL A 13 -6.49 41.69 -24.12
N CYS A 14 -6.45 41.90 -22.81
CA CYS A 14 -6.56 40.85 -21.80
C CYS A 14 -7.98 40.24 -21.85
N LEU A 15 -8.13 39.09 -22.49
CA LEU A 15 -9.28 38.21 -22.27
C LEU A 15 -8.95 37.27 -21.12
N LEU A 16 -9.14 37.74 -19.88
CA LEU A 16 -9.22 36.88 -18.71
C LEU A 16 -10.58 36.17 -18.74
N SER A 17 -10.67 35.07 -19.50
CA SER A 17 -11.71 34.06 -19.29
C SER A 17 -11.33 33.26 -18.04
N ALA A 18 -11.77 33.73 -16.88
CA ALA A 18 -11.75 32.96 -15.66
C ALA A 18 -12.85 31.89 -15.76
N CYS A 19 -12.48 30.68 -16.18
CA CYS A 19 -13.30 29.50 -15.93
C CYS A 19 -13.37 29.30 -14.41
N LYS A 20 -14.52 29.61 -13.82
CA LYS A 20 -14.90 29.06 -12.52
C LYS A 20 -15.15 27.57 -12.72
N THR A 21 -14.15 26.75 -12.46
CA THR A 21 -14.38 25.36 -12.10
C THR A 21 -14.79 25.36 -10.63
N ASP A 22 -16.10 25.32 -10.39
CA ASP A 22 -16.63 24.82 -9.13
C ASP A 22 -16.23 23.35 -9.03
N VAL A 23 -15.05 23.09 -8.48
CA VAL A 23 -14.64 21.77 -8.03
C VAL A 23 -15.45 21.49 -6.76
N GLY A 24 -16.57 20.81 -6.94
CA GLY A 24 -17.27 20.15 -5.84
C GLY A 24 -16.32 19.19 -5.09
N PRO A 25 -16.69 18.76 -3.87
CA PRO A 25 -15.80 17.95 -3.05
C PRO A 25 -15.48 16.66 -3.80
N THR A 26 -14.24 16.55 -4.27
CA THR A 26 -13.67 15.29 -4.73
C THR A 26 -13.72 14.34 -3.55
N THR A 27 -14.57 13.33 -3.68
CA THR A 27 -14.50 12.08 -2.93
C THR A 27 -13.04 11.71 -2.69
N GLU A 28 -12.67 11.53 -1.43
CA GLU A 28 -11.36 11.03 -1.03
C GLU A 28 -11.14 9.66 -1.68
N ASP A 29 -10.49 9.67 -2.84
CA ASP A 29 -9.96 8.51 -3.51
C ASP A 29 -8.82 8.01 -2.61
N SER A 30 -8.95 6.79 -2.08
CA SER A 30 -8.03 6.16 -1.13
C SER A 30 -6.71 5.80 -1.82
N SER A 31 -5.97 6.80 -2.28
CA SER A 31 -4.56 6.68 -2.64
C SER A 31 -3.81 6.19 -1.40
N SER A 32 -3.24 4.99 -1.48
CA SER A 32 -2.31 4.50 -0.46
C SER A 32 -1.26 5.59 -0.21
N PRO A 33 -0.97 5.96 1.05
CA PRO A 33 0.03 6.99 1.35
C PRO A 33 1.46 6.55 0.97
N LEU A 34 1.63 5.37 0.38
CA LEU A 34 2.89 4.78 -0.02
C LEU A 34 3.11 4.90 -1.53
N SER A 35 4.36 5.03 -1.96
CA SER A 35 4.70 4.87 -3.38
C SER A 35 4.58 3.42 -3.82
N GLU A 36 4.40 3.20 -5.12
CA GLU A 36 4.36 1.84 -5.69
C GLU A 36 5.58 1.00 -5.31
N GLU A 37 6.77 1.61 -5.36
CA GLU A 37 8.02 0.98 -4.92
C GLU A 37 7.95 0.50 -3.46
N MET A 38 7.31 1.25 -2.56
CA MET A 38 7.17 0.84 -1.16
C MET A 38 6.19 -0.32 -1.03
N ASN A 39 5.06 -0.29 -1.75
CA ASN A 39 4.10 -1.41 -1.77
C ASN A 39 4.76 -2.70 -2.28
N GLU A 40 5.57 -2.60 -3.34
CA GLU A 40 6.31 -3.73 -3.90
C GLU A 40 7.35 -4.28 -2.90
N VAL A 41 8.16 -3.40 -2.29
CA VAL A 41 9.15 -3.80 -1.28
C VAL A 41 8.50 -4.50 -0.09
N ILE A 42 7.33 -4.01 0.36
CA ILE A 42 6.56 -4.64 1.44
C ILE A 42 6.07 -6.03 1.01
N SER A 43 5.40 -6.12 -0.13
CA SER A 43 4.82 -7.38 -0.63
C SER A 43 5.89 -8.45 -0.81
N ASN A 44 6.99 -8.09 -1.49
CA ASN A 44 8.11 -9.00 -1.75
C ASN A 44 8.76 -9.49 -0.47
N TYR A 45 8.98 -8.60 0.50
CA TYR A 45 9.55 -8.97 1.79
C TYR A 45 8.67 -9.98 2.54
N ILE A 46 7.35 -9.78 2.55
CA ILE A 46 6.41 -10.67 3.26
C ILE A 46 6.34 -12.02 2.55
N ILE A 47 6.27 -12.05 1.21
CA ILE A 47 6.31 -13.29 0.44
C ILE A 47 7.60 -14.05 0.72
N GLU A 48 8.76 -13.39 0.65
CA GLU A 48 10.06 -14.02 0.92
C GLU A 48 10.12 -14.57 2.36
N LYS A 49 9.68 -13.78 3.35
CA LYS A 49 9.64 -14.17 4.76
C LYS A 49 8.85 -15.47 4.99
N TYR A 50 7.75 -15.67 4.28
CA TYR A 50 6.84 -16.80 4.46
C TYR A 50 7.01 -17.92 3.43
N SER A 51 7.91 -17.77 2.47
CA SER A 51 8.18 -18.72 1.38
C SER A 51 8.45 -20.17 1.83
N SER A 52 9.00 -20.35 3.03
CA SER A 52 9.34 -21.66 3.61
C SER A 52 8.63 -21.96 4.94
N VAL A 53 7.77 -21.06 5.42
CA VAL A 53 7.05 -21.23 6.70
C VAL A 53 5.80 -22.08 6.51
N TYR A 54 5.08 -21.86 5.40
CA TYR A 54 3.88 -22.61 5.06
C TYR A 54 4.16 -23.79 4.15
N ALA A 55 3.15 -24.66 3.99
CA ALA A 55 3.17 -25.69 2.97
C ALA A 55 3.40 -25.08 1.58
N HIS A 56 4.14 -25.82 0.74
CA HIS A 56 4.45 -25.37 -0.61
C HIS A 56 3.20 -25.15 -1.45
N THR A 57 3.20 -24.04 -2.20
CA THR A 57 2.19 -23.67 -3.20
C THR A 57 2.88 -23.22 -4.48
N GLU A 58 2.20 -23.30 -5.62
CA GLU A 58 2.76 -22.93 -6.93
C GLU A 58 3.06 -21.43 -7.03
N GLN A 59 2.22 -20.59 -6.43
CA GLN A 59 2.40 -19.13 -6.41
C GLN A 59 1.98 -18.57 -5.05
N GLN A 60 2.64 -17.48 -4.65
CA GLN A 60 2.32 -16.72 -3.45
C GLN A 60 2.08 -15.26 -3.82
N PHE A 61 1.16 -14.62 -3.10
CA PHE A 61 0.82 -13.22 -3.25
C PHE A 61 0.67 -12.56 -1.88
N GLU A 62 0.83 -11.25 -1.87
CA GLU A 62 0.52 -10.40 -0.74
C GLU A 62 -0.28 -9.18 -1.24
N VAL A 63 -1.23 -8.76 -0.43
CA VAL A 63 -1.98 -7.51 -0.56
C VAL A 63 -2.10 -6.89 0.83
N HIS A 64 -2.17 -5.56 0.91
CA HIS A 64 -2.26 -4.88 2.20
C HIS A 64 -3.06 -3.60 2.17
N ARG A 65 -3.76 -3.34 3.29
CA ARG A 65 -4.45 -2.08 3.56
C ARG A 65 -3.60 -1.24 4.51
N VAL A 66 -3.28 -0.02 4.13
CA VAL A 66 -2.49 0.90 4.98
C VAL A 66 -3.41 1.77 5.84
N TYR A 67 -3.27 1.67 7.16
CA TYR A 67 -3.94 2.57 8.11
C TYR A 67 -3.26 3.93 8.18
N GLY A 68 -1.95 3.94 7.98
CA GLY A 68 -1.15 5.15 7.84
C GLY A 68 0.31 4.93 8.15
N THR A 69 1.06 6.03 8.23
CA THR A 69 2.50 6.01 8.42
C THR A 69 2.95 6.95 9.54
N SER A 70 4.17 6.73 10.02
CA SER A 70 4.91 7.69 10.84
C SER A 70 6.38 7.62 10.49
N GLU A 71 7.08 8.75 10.46
CA GLU A 71 8.51 8.78 10.21
C GLU A 71 9.28 9.33 11.42
N SER A 72 10.37 8.65 11.78
CA SER A 72 11.30 9.11 12.81
C SER A 72 12.70 8.62 12.50
N ASN A 73 13.71 9.50 12.61
CA ASN A 73 15.11 9.18 12.33
C ASN A 73 15.35 8.51 10.96
N GLY A 74 14.60 8.94 9.93
CA GLY A 74 14.67 8.37 8.59
C GLY A 74 14.12 6.94 8.45
N ILE A 75 13.37 6.46 9.45
CA ILE A 75 12.65 5.19 9.42
C ILE A 75 11.16 5.47 9.30
N ILE A 76 10.56 4.97 8.23
CA ILE A 76 9.12 5.04 7.98
C ILE A 76 8.50 3.79 8.57
N SER A 77 7.64 3.94 9.57
CA SER A 77 6.78 2.86 10.07
C SER A 77 5.45 2.90 9.33
N VAL A 78 5.08 1.79 8.72
CA VAL A 78 3.81 1.56 8.04
C VAL A 78 2.96 0.67 8.94
N TYR A 79 1.77 1.15 9.28
CA TYR A 79 0.79 0.43 10.08
C TYR A 79 -0.29 -0.09 9.14
N MET A 80 -0.43 -1.40 9.02
CA MET A 80 -1.24 -2.01 7.95
C MET A 80 -1.94 -3.29 8.40
N HIS A 81 -2.88 -3.75 7.58
CA HIS A 81 -3.35 -5.14 7.56
C HIS A 81 -2.77 -5.81 6.34
N SER A 82 -2.11 -6.95 6.52
CA SER A 82 -1.51 -7.73 5.43
C SER A 82 -2.29 -9.02 5.25
N TYR A 83 -2.58 -9.36 4.00
CA TYR A 83 -3.10 -10.67 3.61
C TYR A 83 -2.09 -11.34 2.68
N PHE A 84 -1.45 -12.39 3.22
CA PHE A 84 -0.56 -13.27 2.50
C PHE A 84 -1.29 -14.57 2.15
N GLY A 85 -1.20 -15.01 0.89
CA GLY A 85 -1.88 -16.21 0.40
C GLY A 85 -1.04 -17.00 -0.61
N GLY A 86 -1.05 -18.32 -0.46
CA GLY A 86 -0.49 -19.30 -1.40
C GLY A 86 -1.57 -20.03 -2.18
N PHE A 87 -1.35 -20.20 -3.49
CA PHE A 87 -2.34 -20.69 -4.45
C PHE A 87 -1.74 -21.74 -5.40
N ASN A 88 -2.59 -22.66 -5.84
CA ASN A 88 -2.30 -23.64 -6.88
C ASN A 88 -3.31 -23.49 -8.02
N LYS A 89 -2.89 -23.70 -9.27
CA LYS A 89 -3.79 -23.66 -10.45
C LYS A 89 -4.98 -24.60 -10.29
N SER A 90 -4.75 -25.78 -9.72
CA SER A 90 -5.78 -26.81 -9.51
C SER A 90 -6.89 -26.38 -8.55
N THR A 91 -6.64 -25.39 -7.68
CA THR A 91 -7.59 -24.91 -6.68
C THR A 91 -8.14 -23.52 -6.97
N GLY A 92 -7.67 -22.87 -8.05
CA GLY A 92 -8.11 -21.53 -8.46
C GLY A 92 -7.93 -20.49 -7.35
N LEU A 93 -8.99 -19.75 -7.04
CA LEU A 93 -9.01 -18.69 -6.03
C LEU A 93 -8.97 -19.20 -4.58
N LYS A 94 -9.06 -20.51 -4.35
CA LYS A 94 -9.01 -21.04 -2.99
C LYS A 94 -7.57 -20.98 -2.47
N THR A 95 -7.35 -20.18 -1.43
CA THR A 95 -6.10 -20.13 -0.66
C THR A 95 -5.77 -21.49 -0.06
N GLN A 96 -4.53 -21.96 -0.25
CA GLN A 96 -4.02 -23.24 0.27
C GLN A 96 -3.13 -23.05 1.51
N ALA A 97 -2.54 -21.87 1.64
CA ALA A 97 -1.66 -21.49 2.73
C ALA A 97 -1.73 -19.98 2.95
N GLY A 98 -1.48 -19.52 4.17
CA GLY A 98 -1.32 -18.11 4.48
C GLY A 98 -2.12 -17.64 5.69
N HIS A 99 -2.21 -16.33 5.83
CA HIS A 99 -2.80 -15.65 6.98
C HIS A 99 -3.15 -14.21 6.63
N SER A 100 -4.02 -13.61 7.44
CA SER A 100 -4.44 -12.23 7.31
C SER A 100 -4.40 -11.57 8.69
N LEU A 101 -3.43 -10.68 8.90
CA LEU A 101 -3.12 -10.11 10.22
C LEU A 101 -2.74 -8.62 10.13
N PRO A 102 -3.04 -7.82 11.17
CA PRO A 102 -2.41 -6.52 11.36
C PRO A 102 -0.88 -6.68 11.46
N ALA A 103 -0.15 -5.75 10.85
CA ALA A 103 1.30 -5.75 10.86
C ALA A 103 1.88 -4.34 10.94
N VAL A 104 3.11 -4.25 11.45
CA VAL A 104 3.94 -3.05 11.37
C VAL A 104 5.21 -3.39 10.63
N ILE A 105 5.42 -2.74 9.48
CA ILE A 105 6.65 -2.86 8.71
C ILE A 105 7.41 -1.53 8.72
N ARG A 106 8.73 -1.60 8.87
CA ARG A 106 9.59 -0.42 8.92
C ARG A 106 10.51 -0.38 7.72
N LEU A 107 10.44 0.72 6.99
CA LEU A 107 11.21 0.97 5.79
C LEU A 107 12.27 2.03 6.06
N GLN A 108 13.45 1.86 5.46
CA GLN A 108 14.49 2.87 5.42
C GLN A 108 14.83 3.18 3.97
N LYS A 109 14.85 4.48 3.64
CA LYS A 109 15.32 4.95 2.34
C LYS A 109 16.84 4.74 2.22
N LYS A 110 17.27 4.18 1.09
CA LYS A 110 18.64 3.92 0.68
C LYS A 110 18.88 4.58 -0.68
N ALA A 111 20.13 4.56 -1.14
CA ALA A 111 20.48 5.10 -2.46
C ALA A 111 19.76 4.36 -3.62
N ALA A 112 19.53 3.05 -3.45
CA ALA A 112 18.92 2.19 -4.46
C ALA A 112 17.39 2.04 -4.33
N GLY A 113 16.75 2.74 -3.38
CA GLY A 113 15.32 2.59 -3.11
C GLY A 113 14.99 2.42 -1.62
N TYR A 114 13.96 1.64 -1.28
CA TYR A 114 13.62 1.29 0.10
C TYR A 114 14.13 -0.09 0.52
N SER A 115 14.37 -0.25 1.82
CA SER A 115 14.72 -1.54 2.43
C SER A 115 13.92 -1.76 3.70
N VAL A 116 13.48 -2.99 3.95
CA VAL A 116 12.81 -3.38 5.19
C VAL A 116 13.83 -3.54 6.31
N THR A 117 13.60 -2.87 7.43
CA THR A 117 14.45 -2.93 8.64
C THR A 117 13.81 -3.74 9.77
N SER A 118 12.49 -3.84 9.79
CA SER A 118 11.76 -4.72 10.71
C SER A 118 10.35 -5.00 10.21
N TYR A 119 9.83 -6.18 10.55
CA TYR A 119 8.44 -6.57 10.34
C TYR A 119 7.92 -7.23 11.61
N THR A 120 6.75 -6.83 12.11
CA THR A 120 6.15 -7.33 13.35
C THR A 120 4.66 -7.59 13.16
N GLU A 121 4.20 -8.73 13.65
CA GLU A 121 2.80 -9.15 13.75
C GLU A 121 2.41 -9.28 15.24
N PRO A 122 1.11 -9.20 15.58
CA PRO A 122 0.67 -9.51 16.93
C PRO A 122 0.98 -10.97 17.28
N LYS A 123 1.14 -11.23 18.58
CA LYS A 123 1.26 -12.60 19.10
C LYS A 123 -0.09 -13.32 19.04
N ASP A 124 -0.06 -14.64 19.04
CA ASP A 124 -1.30 -15.43 19.05
C ASP A 124 -1.96 -15.54 20.43
N GLY A 125 -3.22 -15.96 20.42
CA GLY A 125 -4.00 -16.31 21.61
C GLY A 125 -4.19 -15.15 22.58
N ASP A 126 -4.07 -15.44 23.88
CA ASP A 126 -4.31 -14.47 24.97
C ASP A 126 -3.38 -13.24 24.91
N LEU A 127 -2.25 -13.34 24.19
CA LEU A 127 -1.31 -12.25 24.02
C LEU A 127 -1.68 -11.30 22.87
N TYR A 128 -2.61 -11.67 22.00
CA TYR A 128 -2.95 -10.92 20.78
C TYR A 128 -3.27 -9.46 21.08
N GLN A 129 -4.30 -9.20 21.89
CA GLN A 129 -4.74 -7.84 22.19
C GLN A 129 -3.64 -7.01 22.88
N SER A 130 -2.85 -7.62 23.75
CA SER A 130 -1.77 -6.93 24.46
C SER A 130 -0.61 -6.54 23.54
N SER A 131 -0.29 -7.40 22.56
CA SER A 131 0.78 -7.17 21.58
C SER A 131 0.36 -6.17 20.51
N LEU A 132 -0.88 -6.24 20.01
CA LEU A 132 -1.44 -5.30 19.04
C LEU A 132 -1.39 -3.85 19.58
N LYS A 133 -1.81 -3.66 20.83
CA LYS A 133 -1.74 -2.36 21.54
C LYS A 133 -0.32 -1.80 21.66
N LYS A 134 0.70 -2.65 21.76
CA LYS A 134 2.11 -2.22 21.85
C LYS A 134 2.70 -1.85 20.49
N MET A 135 2.15 -2.42 19.41
CA MET A 135 2.64 -2.22 18.06
C MET A 135 2.09 -0.96 17.40
N PHE A 136 0.83 -0.62 17.67
CA PHE A 136 0.09 0.44 16.98
C PHE A 136 -0.04 1.70 17.83
N PRO A 137 0.18 2.90 17.26
CA PRO A 137 -0.31 4.15 17.84
C PRO A 137 -1.84 4.11 17.98
N GLU A 138 -2.36 4.76 19.02
CA GLU A 138 -3.80 4.76 19.35
C GLU A 138 -4.70 5.12 18.14
N LYS A 139 -4.27 6.08 17.31
CA LYS A 139 -5.01 6.50 16.11
C LYS A 139 -5.24 5.37 15.09
N TYR A 140 -4.32 4.42 14.98
CA TYR A 140 -4.39 3.30 14.03
C TYR A 140 -4.86 2.00 14.71
N LEU A 141 -4.69 1.89 16.02
CA LEU A 141 -5.15 0.75 16.79
C LEU A 141 -6.66 0.51 16.63
N SER A 142 -7.46 1.58 16.71
CA SER A 142 -8.92 1.49 16.53
C SER A 142 -9.35 1.04 15.13
N MET A 143 -8.54 1.32 14.10
CA MET A 143 -8.76 0.81 12.75
C MET A 143 -8.43 -0.68 12.70
N ALA A 144 -7.22 -1.05 13.14
CA ALA A 144 -6.77 -2.44 13.19
C ALA A 144 -7.70 -3.36 13.98
N GLN A 145 -8.32 -2.87 15.06
CA GLN A 145 -9.29 -3.64 15.84
C GLN A 145 -10.65 -3.79 15.17
N ARG A 146 -11.11 -2.79 14.40
CA ARG A 146 -12.38 -2.86 13.66
C ARG A 146 -12.30 -3.80 12.46
N ASP A 147 -11.12 -3.89 11.87
CA ASP A 147 -10.90 -4.63 10.62
C ASP A 147 -10.54 -6.10 10.88
N VAL A 148 -10.46 -6.53 12.15
CA VAL A 148 -10.28 -7.95 12.49
C VAL A 148 -11.45 -8.76 11.91
N GLY A 149 -11.14 -9.55 10.88
CA GLY A 149 -12.13 -10.35 10.15
C GLY A 149 -13.00 -9.57 9.17
N ASN A 150 -12.70 -8.29 8.90
CA ASN A 150 -13.42 -7.44 7.96
C ASN A 150 -12.47 -6.77 6.95
N VAL A 151 -11.95 -7.58 6.03
CA VAL A 151 -10.94 -7.22 5.03
C VAL A 151 -11.37 -7.63 3.61
N GLU A 152 -12.64 -7.39 3.29
CA GLU A 152 -13.23 -7.78 2.00
C GLU A 152 -12.49 -7.17 0.80
N ASP A 153 -12.07 -5.91 0.89
CA ASP A 153 -11.22 -5.25 -0.12
C ASP A 153 -9.91 -6.02 -0.40
N LEU A 154 -9.28 -6.60 0.63
CA LEU A 154 -8.08 -7.40 0.47
C LEU A 154 -8.41 -8.75 -0.19
N HIS A 155 -9.60 -9.30 0.06
CA HIS A 155 -10.06 -10.48 -0.67
C HIS A 155 -10.26 -10.15 -2.16
N GLU A 156 -10.88 -9.02 -2.48
CA GLU A 156 -11.08 -8.56 -3.86
C GLU A 156 -9.74 -8.30 -4.58
N GLU A 157 -8.79 -7.60 -3.92
CA GLU A 157 -7.47 -7.34 -4.50
C GLU A 157 -6.67 -8.64 -4.70
N MET A 158 -6.74 -9.57 -3.73
CA MET A 158 -6.10 -10.88 -3.84
C MET A 158 -6.67 -11.67 -5.02
N ASP A 159 -8.00 -11.75 -5.11
CA ASP A 159 -8.69 -12.45 -6.19
C ASP A 159 -8.34 -11.84 -7.55
N HIS A 160 -8.20 -10.52 -7.63
CA HIS A 160 -7.71 -9.87 -8.84
C HIS A 160 -6.29 -10.34 -9.21
N LYS A 161 -5.33 -10.29 -8.29
CA LYS A 161 -3.94 -10.75 -8.55
C LYS A 161 -3.89 -12.23 -8.96
N VAL A 162 -4.66 -13.07 -8.28
CA VAL A 162 -4.72 -14.51 -8.59
C VAL A 162 -5.37 -14.75 -9.95
N ASN A 163 -6.47 -14.07 -10.29
CA ASN A 163 -7.11 -14.20 -11.60
C ASN A 163 -6.20 -13.79 -12.76
N VAL A 164 -5.43 -12.71 -12.60
CA VAL A 164 -4.41 -12.30 -13.59
C VAL A 164 -3.43 -13.45 -13.81
N TRP A 165 -2.85 -13.99 -12.75
CA TRP A 165 -1.93 -15.12 -12.83
C TRP A 165 -2.58 -16.38 -13.44
N LEU A 166 -3.82 -16.71 -13.08
CA LEU A 166 -4.58 -17.82 -13.67
C LEU A 166 -4.81 -17.63 -15.17
N GLY A 167 -5.00 -16.38 -15.62
CA GLY A 167 -5.15 -16.03 -17.03
C GLY A 167 -3.87 -16.18 -17.86
N GLU A 168 -2.70 -15.89 -17.28
CA GLU A 168 -1.40 -16.04 -17.93
C GLU A 168 -0.97 -17.49 -18.17
N ALA A 169 -1.60 -18.46 -17.50
CA ALA A 169 -1.28 -19.88 -17.62
C ALA A 169 -2.09 -20.62 -18.70
N LYS A 170 -2.85 -19.88 -19.53
CA LYS A 170 -3.58 -20.41 -20.68
C LYS A 170 -2.81 -20.15 -21.97
#